data_AF-A0A3E0E310-F1
#
_entry.id   AF-A0A3E0E310-F1
#
_cell.length_a   1.000
_cell.length_b   1.000
_cell.length_c   1.000
_cell.angle_alpha   90.00
_cell.angle_beta   90.00
_cell.angle_gamma   90.00
#
_symmetry.space_group_name_H-M   'P 1'
#
loop_
_entity.id
_entity.type
_entity.pdbx_description
1 polymer ?
#
loop_
_entity_poly.entity_id
_entity_poly.type
_entity_poly.pdbx_seq_one_letter_code
_entity_poly.pdbx_strand_id
1 'polypeptide(L)'
;MKIIYEIVIVLICTIGFATPLIIWISKYLISHFFAKKVEKYKNELSFENMQFKSNIDRSLIEYQLKLNSLTAQKSEILKITYQKLVIADLAFFELMKPVKFNPPTREAQMADVLIKGNDFIQFYDQNEIYFSDEICIYLNEIKSIFIKGYGLQTTKDMLSDDRETRNEIAKELNLFYTEKIEGRISELKKVIKSEFKKELGSI
;
A
#
# COMPACT_ATOMS: atom_id res chain seq x y z
N MET A 1 88.20 -23.24 49.46
CA MET A 1 87.81 -23.24 48.02
C MET A 1 86.63 -24.18 47.71
N LYS A 2 86.63 -25.46 48.12
CA LYS A 2 85.52 -26.41 47.82
C LYS A 2 84.11 -25.93 48.24
N ILE A 3 83.97 -25.38 49.44
CA ILE A 3 82.67 -24.92 49.99
C ILE A 3 82.05 -23.80 49.13
N ILE A 4 82.88 -22.89 48.62
CA ILE A 4 82.42 -21.78 47.76
C ILE A 4 81.90 -22.33 46.42
N TYR A 5 82.55 -23.37 45.88
CA TYR A 5 82.17 -23.99 44.62
C TYR A 5 80.83 -24.75 44.71
N GLU A 6 80.59 -25.46 45.80
CA GLU A 6 79.31 -26.14 46.07
C GLU A 6 78.15 -25.14 46.25
N ILE A 7 78.39 -24.03 46.97
CA ILE A 7 77.40 -22.96 47.14
C ILE A 7 77.04 -22.34 45.78
N VAL A 8 78.03 -22.09 44.92
CA VAL A 8 77.81 -21.53 43.57
C VAL A 8 77.04 -22.51 42.67
N ILE A 9 77.35 -23.81 42.71
CA ILE A 9 76.62 -24.83 41.93
C ILE A 9 75.15 -24.94 42.37
N VAL A 10 74.89 -24.97 43.68
CA VAL A 10 73.51 -25.05 44.21
C VAL A 10 72.72 -23.80 43.82
N LEU A 11 73.33 -22.62 43.86
CA LEU A 11 72.73 -21.37 43.39
C LEU A 11 72.41 -21.39 41.88
N ILE A 12 73.33 -21.86 41.03
CA ILE A 12 73.10 -21.95 39.58
C ILE A 12 72.02 -22.98 39.26
N CYS A 13 72.01 -24.13 39.93
CA CYS A 13 70.99 -25.16 39.73
C CYS A 13 69.60 -24.69 40.19
N THR A 14 69.50 -24.01 41.34
CA THR A 14 68.22 -23.48 41.83
C THR A 14 67.67 -22.38 40.93
N ILE A 15 68.52 -21.47 40.44
CA ILE A 15 68.12 -20.43 39.47
C ILE A 15 67.74 -21.06 38.11
N GLY A 16 68.49 -22.08 37.68
CA GLY A 16 68.26 -22.82 36.43
C GLY A 16 66.97 -23.61 36.39
N PHE A 17 66.50 -24.12 37.53
CA PHE A 17 65.19 -24.80 37.64
C PHE A 17 64.02 -23.85 37.93
N ALA A 18 64.24 -22.75 38.65
CA ALA A 18 63.18 -21.80 38.99
C ALA A 18 62.71 -20.98 37.78
N THR A 19 63.63 -20.57 36.90
CA THR A 19 63.32 -19.69 35.76
C THR A 19 62.39 -20.33 34.72
N PRO A 20 62.55 -21.59 34.28
CA PRO A 20 61.63 -22.22 33.32
C PRO A 20 60.24 -22.44 33.92
N LEU A 21 60.18 -22.73 35.23
CA LEU A 21 58.94 -22.98 35.95
C LEU A 21 58.11 -21.69 36.06
N ILE A 22 58.75 -20.56 36.37
CA ILE A 22 58.12 -19.23 36.34
C ILE A 22 57.64 -18.89 34.93
N ILE A 23 58.49 -19.07 33.89
CA ILE A 23 58.11 -18.81 32.50
C ILE A 23 56.90 -19.67 32.09
N TRP A 24 56.87 -20.94 32.49
CA TRP A 24 55.77 -21.85 32.19
C TRP A 24 54.47 -21.43 32.88
N ILE A 25 54.51 -21.10 34.18
CA ILE A 25 53.34 -20.61 34.92
C ILE A 25 52.85 -19.28 34.33
N SER A 26 53.74 -18.33 34.06
CA SER A 26 53.38 -17.05 33.44
C SER A 26 52.73 -17.27 32.07
N LYS A 27 53.30 -18.12 31.22
CA LYS A 27 52.74 -18.45 29.91
C LYS A 27 51.36 -19.10 30.04
N TYR A 28 51.18 -20.01 30.99
CA TYR A 28 49.92 -20.67 31.27
C TYR A 28 48.83 -19.67 31.71
N LEU A 29 49.13 -18.84 32.71
CA LEU A 29 48.20 -17.81 33.20
C LEU A 29 47.84 -16.80 32.10
N ILE A 30 48.82 -16.33 31.33
CA ILE A 30 48.59 -15.44 30.19
C ILE A 30 47.69 -16.13 29.16
N SER A 31 48.01 -17.35 28.74
CA SER A 31 47.20 -18.07 27.75
C SER A 31 45.76 -18.30 28.21
N HIS A 32 45.56 -18.64 29.49
CA HIS A 32 44.23 -18.87 30.02
C HIS A 32 43.41 -17.58 30.14
N PHE A 33 44.04 -16.49 30.56
CA PHE A 33 43.40 -15.18 30.64
C PHE A 33 43.04 -14.63 29.25
N PHE A 34 43.93 -14.78 28.27
CA PHE A 34 43.64 -14.41 26.87
C PHE A 34 42.56 -15.30 26.26
N ALA A 35 42.60 -16.63 26.47
CA ALA A 35 41.56 -17.53 25.99
C ALA A 35 40.18 -17.15 26.54
N LYS A 36 40.10 -16.87 27.85
CA LYS A 36 38.85 -16.44 28.50
C LYS A 36 38.34 -15.10 27.98
N LYS A 37 39.23 -14.12 27.76
CA LYS A 37 38.85 -12.85 27.14
C LYS A 37 38.34 -13.04 25.72
N VAL A 38 39.05 -13.80 24.89
CA VAL A 38 38.66 -14.09 23.51
C VAL A 38 37.32 -14.80 23.45
N GLU A 39 37.09 -15.79 24.33
CA GLU A 39 35.81 -16.48 24.43
C GLU A 39 34.67 -15.55 24.86
N LYS A 40 34.91 -14.70 25.86
CA LYS A 40 33.95 -13.67 26.29
C LYS A 40 33.59 -12.73 25.13
N TYR A 41 34.58 -12.19 24.43
CA TYR A 41 34.36 -11.33 23.26
C TYR A 41 33.61 -12.04 22.13
N LYS A 42 33.93 -13.32 21.86
CA LYS A 42 33.20 -14.12 20.86
C LYS A 42 31.73 -14.31 21.25
N ASN A 43 31.47 -14.57 22.54
CA ASN A 43 30.11 -14.75 23.04
C ASN A 43 29.32 -13.42 23.01
N GLU A 44 29.94 -12.31 23.42
CA GLU A 44 29.36 -10.97 23.32
C GLU A 44 29.04 -10.63 21.87
N LEU A 45 30.00 -10.82 20.95
CA LEU A 45 29.78 -10.56 19.52
C LEU A 45 28.70 -11.47 18.93
N SER A 46 28.66 -12.75 19.31
CA SER A 46 27.61 -13.67 18.87
C SER A 46 26.25 -13.24 19.39
N PHE A 47 26.16 -12.79 20.64
CA PHE A 47 24.94 -12.33 21.25
C PHE A 47 24.45 -11.03 20.61
N GLU A 48 25.33 -10.05 20.40
CA GLU A 48 25.02 -8.81 19.69
C GLU A 48 24.56 -9.09 18.25
N ASN A 49 25.21 -10.02 17.54
CA ASN A 49 24.81 -10.40 16.19
C ASN A 49 23.43 -11.08 16.18
N MET A 50 23.13 -11.95 17.15
CA MET A 50 21.79 -12.54 17.30
C MET A 50 20.73 -11.47 17.59
N GLN A 51 21.02 -10.50 18.45
CA GLN A 51 20.11 -9.40 18.74
C GLN A 51 19.87 -8.53 17.50
N PHE A 52 20.93 -8.18 16.79
CA PHE A 52 20.84 -7.37 15.57
C PHE A 52 20.00 -8.07 14.50
N LYS A 53 20.25 -9.37 14.28
CA LYS A 53 19.46 -10.18 13.35
C LYS A 53 17.99 -10.25 13.76
N SER A 54 17.71 -10.52 15.03
CA SER A 54 16.34 -10.54 15.58
C SER A 54 15.62 -9.21 15.38
N ASN A 55 16.31 -8.09 15.59
CA ASN A 55 15.75 -6.76 15.37
C ASN A 55 15.44 -6.49 13.89
N ILE A 56 16.35 -6.88 12.98
CA ILE A 56 16.10 -6.77 11.53
C ILE A 56 14.89 -7.62 11.13
N ASP A 57 14.85 -8.89 11.56
CA ASP A 57 13.77 -9.81 11.23
C ASP A 57 12.42 -9.27 11.74
N ARG A 58 12.40 -8.74 12.96
CA ARG A 58 11.21 -8.09 13.52
C ARG A 58 10.77 -6.88 12.71
N SER A 59 11.68 -5.96 12.39
CA SER A 59 11.35 -4.78 11.58
C SER A 59 10.84 -5.18 10.19
N LEU A 60 11.43 -6.20 9.58
CA LEU A 60 10.99 -6.72 8.28
C LEU A 60 9.57 -7.26 8.35
N ILE A 61 9.24 -8.04 9.39
CA ILE A 61 7.87 -8.52 9.64
C ILE A 61 6.90 -7.34 9.83
N GLU A 62 7.27 -6.35 10.63
CA GLU A 62 6.43 -5.15 10.86
C GLU A 62 6.17 -4.37 9.55
N TYR A 63 7.18 -4.22 8.70
CA TYR A 63 7.03 -3.60 7.38
C TYR A 63 6.13 -4.43 6.45
N GLN A 64 6.31 -5.75 6.41
CA GLN A 64 5.46 -6.63 5.60
C GLN A 64 4.00 -6.57 6.04
N LEU A 65 3.73 -6.57 7.36
CA LEU A 65 2.37 -6.43 7.88
C LEU A 65 1.74 -5.09 7.50
N LYS A 66 2.50 -3.99 7.61
CA LYS A 66 2.03 -2.66 7.20
C LYS A 66 1.74 -2.59 5.69
N LEU A 67 2.63 -3.14 4.87
CA LEU A 67 2.46 -3.19 3.42
C LEU A 67 1.22 -4.01 3.05
N ASN A 68 1.07 -5.21 3.61
CA ASN A 68 -0.09 -6.06 3.36
C ASN A 68 -1.40 -5.37 3.78
N SER A 69 -1.40 -4.65 4.91
CA SER A 69 -2.55 -3.87 5.38
C SER A 69 -2.91 -2.76 4.39
N LEU A 70 -1.92 -2.00 3.91
CA LEU A 70 -2.13 -0.92 2.93
C LEU A 70 -2.63 -1.46 1.58
N THR A 71 -2.06 -2.56 1.09
CA THR A 71 -2.51 -3.22 -0.15
C THR A 71 -3.94 -3.76 -0.02
N ALA A 72 -4.29 -4.35 1.13
CA ALA A 72 -5.65 -4.81 1.41
C ALA A 72 -6.64 -3.63 1.44
N GLN A 73 -6.27 -2.53 2.09
CA GLN A 73 -7.09 -1.31 2.13
C GLN A 73 -7.29 -0.72 0.73
N LYS A 74 -6.20 -0.59 -0.06
CA LYS A 74 -6.27 -0.12 -1.45
C LYS A 74 -7.20 -0.99 -2.30
N SER A 75 -7.08 -2.32 -2.17
CA SER A 75 -7.92 -3.28 -2.89
C SER A 75 -9.40 -3.12 -2.55
N GLU A 76 -9.75 -2.96 -1.27
CA GLU A 76 -11.14 -2.74 -0.86
C GLU A 76 -11.67 -1.41 -1.37
N ILE A 77 -10.87 -0.34 -1.35
CA ILE A 77 -11.25 0.96 -1.90
C ILE A 77 -11.51 0.87 -3.42
N LEU A 78 -10.65 0.21 -4.18
CA LEU A 78 -10.85 -0.01 -5.62
C LEU A 78 -12.15 -0.78 -5.90
N LYS A 79 -12.42 -1.82 -5.13
CA LYS A 79 -13.66 -2.63 -5.24
C LYS A 79 -14.90 -1.80 -4.93
N ILE A 80 -14.91 -1.03 -3.84
CA ILE A 80 -16.06 -0.17 -3.48
C ILE A 80 -16.25 0.93 -4.53
N THR A 81 -15.16 1.52 -5.03
CA THR A 81 -15.20 2.52 -6.11
C THR A 81 -15.84 1.94 -7.37
N TYR A 82 -15.43 0.73 -7.78
CA TYR A 82 -16.03 0.04 -8.91
C TYR A 82 -17.53 -0.21 -8.71
N GLN A 83 -17.94 -0.65 -7.52
CA GLN A 83 -19.35 -0.88 -7.21
C GLN A 83 -20.17 0.42 -7.29
N LYS A 84 -19.70 1.49 -6.65
CA LYS A 84 -20.36 2.81 -6.68
C LYS A 84 -20.43 3.38 -8.09
N LEU A 85 -19.37 3.24 -8.89
CA LEU A 85 -19.35 3.64 -10.30
C LEU A 85 -20.43 2.90 -11.10
N VAL A 86 -20.55 1.58 -10.93
CA VAL A 86 -21.58 0.78 -11.63
C VAL A 86 -22.99 1.23 -11.22
N ILE A 87 -23.21 1.48 -9.93
CA ILE A 87 -24.52 1.94 -9.42
C ILE A 87 -24.87 3.32 -9.98
N ALA A 88 -23.91 4.25 -9.99
CA ALA A 88 -24.10 5.59 -10.53
C ALA A 88 -24.36 5.54 -12.04
N ASP A 89 -23.58 4.75 -12.79
CA ASP A 89 -23.75 4.54 -14.23
C ASP A 89 -25.16 4.01 -14.57
N LEU A 90 -25.63 2.98 -13.85
CA LEU A 90 -26.97 2.43 -14.05
C LEU A 90 -28.07 3.46 -13.76
N ALA A 91 -27.91 4.28 -12.72
CA ALA A 91 -28.87 5.34 -12.42
C ALA A 91 -28.90 6.40 -13.53
N PHE A 92 -27.73 6.81 -14.02
CA PHE A 92 -27.62 7.75 -15.14
C PHE A 92 -28.23 7.16 -16.43
N PHE A 93 -27.93 5.90 -16.74
CA PHE A 93 -28.53 5.19 -17.87
C PHE A 93 -30.06 5.21 -17.80
N GLU A 94 -30.61 4.81 -16.65
CA GLU A 94 -32.06 4.75 -16.46
C GLU A 94 -32.69 6.14 -16.57
N LEU A 95 -32.05 7.20 -16.10
CA LEU A 95 -32.53 8.58 -16.27
C LEU A 95 -32.58 9.00 -17.74
N MET A 96 -31.53 8.66 -18.52
CA MET A 96 -31.35 9.10 -19.90
C MET A 96 -32.11 8.24 -20.94
N LYS A 97 -32.60 7.06 -20.54
CA LYS A 97 -33.31 6.14 -21.44
C LYS A 97 -34.55 6.80 -22.07
N PRO A 98 -34.70 6.74 -23.41
CA PRO A 98 -35.78 7.42 -24.13
C PRO A 98 -37.16 6.81 -23.89
N VAL A 99 -37.22 5.50 -23.61
CA VAL A 99 -38.48 4.76 -23.41
C VAL A 99 -38.39 3.97 -22.10
N LYS A 100 -39.37 4.17 -21.22
CA LYS A 100 -39.46 3.50 -19.91
C LYS A 100 -40.83 2.87 -19.74
N PHE A 101 -40.87 1.65 -19.24
CA PHE A 101 -42.11 0.98 -18.87
C PHE A 101 -42.41 1.27 -17.40
N ASN A 102 -43.57 1.87 -17.12
CA ASN A 102 -44.01 2.26 -15.78
C ASN A 102 -42.93 3.04 -14.97
N PRO A 103 -42.39 4.15 -15.50
CA PRO A 103 -41.33 4.88 -14.81
C PRO A 103 -41.83 5.50 -13.49
N PRO A 104 -40.99 5.53 -12.43
CA PRO A 104 -41.25 6.38 -11.27
C PRO A 104 -41.33 7.85 -11.68
N THR A 105 -41.81 8.72 -10.79
CA THR A 105 -41.88 10.17 -11.09
C THR A 105 -40.51 10.71 -11.49
N ARG A 106 -40.50 11.73 -12.36
CA ARG A 106 -39.25 12.31 -12.86
C ARG A 106 -38.39 12.89 -11.73
N GLU A 107 -39.02 13.52 -10.75
CA GLU A 107 -38.36 14.01 -9.52
C GLU A 107 -37.69 12.87 -8.76
N ALA A 108 -38.37 11.73 -8.58
CA ALA A 108 -37.81 10.57 -7.90
C ALA A 108 -36.59 10.01 -8.65
N GLN A 109 -36.62 10.00 -9.99
CA GLN A 109 -35.48 9.56 -10.80
C GLN A 109 -34.29 10.52 -10.69
N MET A 110 -34.55 11.83 -10.74
CA MET A 110 -33.49 12.83 -10.56
C MET A 110 -32.87 12.77 -9.16
N ALA A 111 -33.70 12.59 -8.13
CA ALA A 111 -33.23 12.41 -6.76
C ALA A 111 -32.35 11.16 -6.65
N ASP A 112 -32.78 10.03 -7.22
CA ASP A 112 -32.01 8.77 -7.21
C ASP A 112 -30.64 8.93 -7.89
N VAL A 113 -30.58 9.57 -9.05
CA VAL A 113 -29.32 9.86 -9.76
C VAL A 113 -28.42 10.77 -8.95
N LEU A 114 -28.98 11.82 -8.35
CA LEU A 114 -28.20 12.77 -7.56
C LEU A 114 -27.62 12.10 -6.31
N ILE A 115 -28.41 11.28 -5.61
CA ILE A 115 -27.96 10.51 -4.45
C ILE A 115 -26.82 9.56 -4.84
N LYS A 116 -27.01 8.72 -5.87
CA LYS A 116 -26.03 7.71 -6.28
C LYS A 116 -24.78 8.33 -6.91
N GLY A 117 -24.94 9.38 -7.71
CA GLY A 117 -23.85 10.13 -8.30
C GLY A 117 -23.01 10.85 -7.24
N ASN A 118 -23.65 11.51 -6.29
CA ASN A 118 -22.94 12.18 -5.19
C ASN A 118 -22.25 11.17 -4.26
N ASP A 119 -22.89 10.04 -3.96
CA ASP A 119 -22.27 8.98 -3.16
C ASP A 119 -20.98 8.44 -3.81
N PHE A 120 -20.99 8.25 -5.13
CA PHE A 120 -19.79 7.89 -5.89
C PHE A 120 -18.71 8.99 -5.84
N ILE A 121 -19.08 10.23 -6.15
CA ILE A 121 -18.14 11.37 -6.20
C ILE A 121 -17.52 11.63 -4.83
N GLN A 122 -18.35 11.65 -3.77
CA GLN A 122 -17.90 11.86 -2.41
C GLN A 122 -16.95 10.75 -1.96
N PHE A 123 -17.26 9.50 -2.28
CA PHE A 123 -16.38 8.38 -1.95
C PHE A 123 -15.03 8.50 -2.66
N TYR A 124 -15.03 8.86 -3.94
CA TYR A 124 -13.80 9.12 -4.68
C TYR A 124 -12.98 10.26 -4.05
N ASP A 125 -13.58 11.42 -3.83
CA ASP A 125 -12.90 12.61 -3.28
C ASP A 125 -12.27 12.31 -1.90
N GLN A 126 -12.93 11.48 -1.08
CA GLN A 126 -12.42 11.08 0.24
C GLN A 126 -11.27 10.07 0.17
N ASN A 127 -11.13 9.35 -0.93
CA ASN A 127 -10.17 8.24 -1.07
C ASN A 127 -9.16 8.48 -2.21
N GLU A 128 -9.06 9.70 -2.74
CA GLU A 128 -8.26 10.02 -3.93
C GLU A 128 -6.80 9.50 -3.82
N ILE A 129 -6.21 9.60 -2.62
CA ILE A 129 -4.84 9.17 -2.33
C ILE A 129 -4.54 7.69 -2.59
N TYR A 130 -5.58 6.85 -2.68
CA TYR A 130 -5.43 5.41 -2.90
C TYR A 130 -5.42 5.01 -4.38
N PHE A 131 -5.66 5.95 -5.29
CA PHE A 131 -5.69 5.67 -6.72
C PHE A 131 -4.39 6.10 -7.40
N SER A 132 -4.09 5.43 -8.52
CA SER A 132 -3.04 5.87 -9.43
C SER A 132 -3.45 7.16 -10.15
N ASP A 133 -2.46 7.96 -10.58
CA ASP A 133 -2.70 9.18 -11.36
C ASP A 133 -3.56 8.89 -12.60
N GLU A 134 -3.33 7.74 -13.25
CA GLU A 134 -4.11 7.27 -14.39
C GLU A 134 -5.60 7.12 -14.02
N ILE A 135 -5.92 6.42 -12.93
CA ILE A 135 -7.30 6.27 -12.46
C ILE A 135 -7.92 7.62 -12.07
N CYS A 136 -7.16 8.51 -11.40
CA CYS A 136 -7.63 9.83 -11.00
C CYS A 136 -8.05 10.67 -12.22
N ILE A 137 -7.30 10.61 -13.32
CA ILE A 137 -7.67 11.30 -14.57
C ILE A 137 -9.04 10.83 -15.05
N TYR A 138 -9.27 9.51 -15.15
CA TYR A 138 -10.56 8.97 -15.59
C TYR A 138 -11.69 9.31 -14.60
N LEU A 139 -11.45 9.21 -13.29
CA LEU A 139 -12.47 9.52 -12.28
C LEU A 139 -12.88 10.99 -12.31
N ASN A 140 -11.91 11.90 -12.51
CA ASN A 140 -12.18 13.33 -12.70
C ASN A 140 -12.96 13.62 -13.99
N GLU A 141 -12.65 12.92 -15.09
CA GLU A 141 -13.43 13.01 -16.32
C GLU A 141 -14.89 12.56 -16.10
N ILE A 142 -15.10 11.41 -15.47
CA ILE A 142 -16.45 10.89 -15.18
C ILE A 142 -17.22 11.84 -14.25
N LYS A 143 -16.56 12.38 -13.22
CA LYS A 143 -17.15 13.40 -12.33
C LYS A 143 -17.64 14.62 -13.13
N SER A 144 -16.80 15.14 -14.03
CA SER A 144 -17.18 16.26 -14.91
C SER A 144 -18.37 15.91 -15.81
N ILE A 145 -18.37 14.69 -16.37
CA ILE A 145 -19.44 14.18 -17.22
C ILE A 145 -20.77 14.08 -16.47
N PHE A 146 -20.77 13.56 -15.24
CA PHE A 146 -21.98 13.47 -14.42
C PHE A 146 -22.55 14.84 -14.08
N ILE A 147 -21.69 15.79 -13.70
CA ILE A 147 -22.10 17.18 -13.42
C ILE A 147 -22.73 17.82 -14.67
N LYS A 148 -22.11 17.67 -15.84
CA LYS A 148 -22.62 18.20 -17.12
C LYS A 148 -23.94 17.54 -17.52
N GLY A 149 -24.02 16.22 -17.45
CA GLY A 149 -25.22 15.46 -17.78
C GLY A 149 -26.41 15.86 -16.90
N TYR A 150 -26.17 16.09 -15.61
CA TYR A 150 -27.18 16.63 -14.71
C TYR A 150 -27.64 18.04 -15.13
N GLY A 151 -26.70 18.95 -15.42
CA GLY A 151 -27.03 20.30 -15.86
C GLY A 151 -27.86 20.35 -17.16
N LEU A 152 -27.54 19.49 -18.13
CA LEU A 152 -28.31 19.36 -19.37
C LEU A 152 -29.75 18.88 -19.10
N GLN A 153 -29.91 17.91 -18.19
CA GLN A 153 -31.24 17.42 -17.80
C GLN A 153 -32.06 18.50 -17.09
N THR A 154 -31.46 19.27 -16.17
CA THR A 154 -32.16 20.39 -15.51
C THR A 154 -32.59 21.45 -16.52
N THR A 155 -31.74 21.74 -17.50
CA THR A 155 -32.04 22.70 -18.59
C THR A 155 -33.23 22.23 -19.42
N LYS A 156 -33.28 20.94 -19.78
CA LYS A 156 -34.43 20.32 -20.45
C LYS A 156 -35.75 20.54 -19.71
N ASP A 157 -35.71 20.44 -18.38
CA ASP A 157 -36.90 20.54 -17.54
C ASP A 157 -37.40 21.98 -17.42
N MET A 158 -36.49 22.95 -17.49
CA MET A 158 -36.80 24.39 -17.44
C MET A 158 -37.35 24.96 -18.75
N LEU A 159 -37.01 24.38 -19.91
CA LEU A 159 -37.38 24.89 -21.25
C LEU A 159 -38.69 24.27 -21.80
N SER A 160 -39.58 23.83 -20.92
CA SER A 160 -40.50 22.70 -21.15
C SER A 160 -41.79 22.94 -21.95
N ASP A 161 -42.06 24.13 -22.49
CA ASP A 161 -43.32 24.37 -23.21
C ASP A 161 -43.30 23.93 -24.69
N ASP A 162 -42.16 23.98 -25.37
CA ASP A 162 -42.07 23.55 -26.77
C ASP A 162 -41.79 22.04 -26.91
N ARG A 163 -42.58 21.37 -27.77
CA ARG A 163 -42.46 19.92 -28.03
C ARG A 163 -41.27 19.59 -28.92
N GLU A 164 -40.92 20.49 -29.84
CA GLU A 164 -39.80 20.31 -30.77
C GLU A 164 -38.47 20.41 -30.04
N THR A 165 -38.29 21.48 -29.26
CA THR A 165 -37.15 21.70 -28.35
C THR A 165 -36.92 20.51 -27.40
N ARG A 166 -37.99 19.94 -26.82
CA ARG A 166 -37.87 18.76 -25.94
C ARG A 166 -37.34 17.51 -26.64
N ASN A 167 -37.72 17.29 -27.90
CA ASN A 167 -37.26 16.14 -28.68
C ASN A 167 -35.80 16.29 -29.10
N GLU A 168 -35.37 17.50 -29.47
CA GLU A 168 -33.97 17.80 -29.80
C GLU A 168 -33.06 17.58 -28.58
N ILE A 169 -33.42 18.14 -27.43
CA ILE A 169 -32.64 17.96 -26.19
C ILE A 169 -32.62 16.48 -25.77
N ALA A 170 -33.72 15.73 -25.95
CA ALA A 170 -33.73 14.29 -25.67
C ALA A 170 -32.77 13.51 -26.57
N LYS A 171 -32.66 13.88 -27.85
CA LYS A 171 -31.73 13.27 -28.81
C LYS A 171 -30.28 13.61 -28.46
N GLU A 172 -30.02 14.87 -28.12
CA GLU A 172 -28.70 15.33 -27.69
C GLU A 172 -28.24 14.63 -26.41
N LEU A 173 -29.12 14.48 -25.41
CA LEU A 173 -28.82 13.73 -24.18
C LEU A 173 -28.52 12.26 -24.44
N ASN A 174 -29.23 11.62 -25.37
CA ASN A 174 -28.98 10.23 -25.73
C ASN A 174 -27.62 10.07 -26.45
N LEU A 175 -27.31 10.96 -27.39
CA LEU A 175 -25.99 11.01 -28.04
C LEU A 175 -24.89 11.29 -27.01
N PHE A 176 -25.10 12.23 -26.09
CA PHE A 176 -24.16 12.51 -25.01
C PHE A 176 -23.90 11.28 -24.15
N TYR A 177 -24.95 10.56 -23.75
CA TYR A 177 -24.81 9.34 -22.97
C TYR A 177 -24.02 8.26 -23.74
N THR A 178 -24.47 7.91 -24.94
CA THR A 178 -23.88 6.81 -25.73
C THR A 178 -22.46 7.11 -26.19
N GLU A 179 -22.16 8.34 -26.62
CA GLU A 179 -20.84 8.70 -27.16
C GLU A 179 -19.82 9.11 -26.08
N LYS A 180 -20.26 9.73 -24.98
CA LYS A 180 -19.35 10.29 -23.98
C LYS A 180 -19.34 9.53 -22.67
N ILE A 181 -20.51 9.04 -22.23
CA ILE A 181 -20.64 8.41 -20.91
C ILE A 181 -20.30 6.92 -20.99
N GLU A 182 -20.99 6.18 -21.86
CA GLU A 182 -20.85 4.71 -21.94
C GLU A 182 -19.42 4.29 -22.27
N GLY A 183 -18.80 4.92 -23.28
CA GLY A 183 -17.43 4.64 -23.68
C GLY A 183 -16.42 4.89 -22.57
N ARG A 184 -16.46 6.07 -21.93
CA ARG A 184 -15.52 6.43 -20.86
C ARG A 184 -15.72 5.61 -19.59
N ILE A 185 -16.97 5.33 -19.21
CA ILE A 185 -17.24 4.48 -18.05
C ILE A 185 -16.76 3.04 -18.32
N SER A 186 -16.92 2.53 -19.55
CA SER A 186 -16.40 1.22 -19.94
C SER A 186 -14.87 1.16 -19.88
N GLU A 187 -14.18 2.19 -20.34
CA GLU A 187 -12.72 2.34 -20.22
C GLU A 187 -12.29 2.36 -18.75
N LEU A 188 -12.88 3.23 -17.92
CA LEU A 188 -12.58 3.31 -16.49
C LEU A 188 -12.81 1.97 -15.78
N LYS A 189 -13.92 1.28 -16.07
CA LYS A 189 -14.20 -0.06 -15.53
C LYS A 189 -13.09 -1.05 -15.89
N LYS A 190 -12.51 -0.97 -17.09
CA LYS A 190 -11.37 -1.83 -17.50
C LYS A 190 -10.09 -1.46 -16.74
N VAL A 191 -9.79 -0.17 -16.59
CA VAL A 191 -8.60 0.31 -15.87
C VAL A 191 -8.67 -0.11 -14.39
N ILE A 192 -9.79 0.15 -13.70
CA ILE A 192 -9.96 -0.28 -12.30
C ILE A 192 -9.82 -1.80 -12.15
N LYS A 193 -10.41 -2.59 -13.06
CA LYS A 193 -10.27 -4.05 -13.05
C LYS A 193 -8.83 -4.50 -13.28
N SER A 194 -8.10 -3.82 -14.17
CA SER A 194 -6.69 -4.14 -14.42
C SER A 194 -5.85 -3.85 -13.18
N GLU A 195 -6.04 -2.69 -12.56
CA GLU A 195 -5.30 -2.32 -11.34
C GLU A 195 -5.63 -3.28 -10.19
N PHE A 196 -6.90 -3.61 -9.98
CA PHE A 196 -7.30 -4.59 -8.97
C PHE A 196 -6.66 -5.97 -9.18
N LYS A 197 -6.53 -6.44 -10.43
CA LYS A 197 -5.85 -7.71 -10.75
C LYS A 197 -4.34 -7.64 -10.48
N LYS A 198 -3.70 -6.49 -10.73
CA LYS A 198 -2.28 -6.26 -10.41
C LYS A 198 -2.04 -6.33 -8.91
N GLU A 199 -2.90 -5.68 -8.11
CA GLU A 199 -2.81 -5.72 -6.63
C GLU A 199 -2.96 -7.13 -6.06
N LEU A 200 -3.76 -7.99 -6.70
CA LEU A 200 -3.91 -9.40 -6.32
C LEU A 200 -2.78 -10.32 -6.81
N GLY A 201 -1.76 -9.80 -7.50
CA GLY A 201 -0.67 -10.59 -8.07
C GLY A 201 -1.09 -11.57 -9.16
N SER A 202 -2.23 -11.31 -9.83
CA SER A 202 -2.81 -12.21 -10.85
C SER A 202 -2.35 -11.92 -12.29
N ILE A 203 -1.35 -11.04 -12.49
CA ILE A 203 -0.74 -10.66 -13.77
C ILE A 203 0.74 -10.38 -13.55
#